data_AF-A0A9X2IA10-F1
#
_entry.id   AF-A0A9X2IA10-F1
#
_cell.length_a   1.000
_cell.length_b   1.000
_cell.length_c   1.000
_cell.angle_alpha   90.00
_cell.angle_beta   90.00
_cell.angle_gamma   90.00
#
_symmetry.space_group_name_H-M   'P 1'
#
loop_
_entity.id
_entity.type
_entity.pdbx_description
1 polymer ?
#
loop_
_entity_poly.entity_id
_entity_poly.type
_entity_poly.pdbx_seq_one_letter_code
_entity_poly.pdbx_strand_id
1 'polypeptide(L)'
;MHPNYYLSPLAIALALGLASPVKAAEPVFLQKASLAELKQKFQLSLPGVIKGASVSTDSLHFVRQHTDSNKVTHVRMQQQYAGFPVFGGYAIMHSKHTAKLLATAQSDVRMNGTVYEGLQTELGQPHASFVSNGAVALQQFKEQYANKRLSEEQVTPMVYIDDKHQAHWAYKVSVFVSHDDKIPERPTAIIDAQTHKTFVQWNDVKTEMLSAKGTGFGGNHKIGEHQYGKELPLLDLTRDADKKMCFMENTDVKVVDMMHKYSSKNAAMKFSCHTSPDHPSDAIFYTGYSADGYDRENGAASPTNDALYAGYVIKHMYHDWYGIEVLTKSDGSPMKLVMRVHYGAGYENAYWDGKQMTFGDGDTMMYPLVSLGVGGHEISHGFTEQHSGLEYFGQSGGINESFSDMAAQAAEFYSAGKSSWQIGSEIMKEDSGYDALRYMDKPSRDGESIDTADGYYGGLDVHYSSGVYNHLFYILSNQPGWDIRKSFDVMVKANMDYWTPYSSFDEAGCGVLSAAKDLGFSLDDVKKSLSEVAVNYQSCQVDINS
;
A
#
# COMPACT_ATOMS: atom_id res chain seq x y z
N MET A 1 22.04 30.24 -80.99
CA MET A 1 20.79 30.34 -81.76
C MET A 1 19.63 30.24 -80.78
N HIS A 2 18.82 31.31 -80.76
CA HIS A 2 17.52 31.53 -80.12
C HIS A 2 16.44 30.47 -80.46
N PRO A 3 15.20 30.52 -79.90
CA PRO A 3 14.71 31.07 -78.62
C PRO A 3 13.58 30.26 -77.92
N ASN A 4 13.22 30.75 -76.73
CA ASN A 4 11.95 30.69 -75.98
C ASN A 4 10.65 30.65 -76.80
N TYR A 5 9.56 30.10 -76.21
CA TYR A 5 8.25 30.78 -76.05
C TYR A 5 7.42 30.23 -74.86
N TYR A 6 6.51 31.08 -74.41
CA TYR A 6 5.79 31.18 -73.13
C TYR A 6 4.31 30.69 -73.21
N LEU A 7 3.66 30.60 -72.02
CA LEU A 7 2.21 30.76 -71.67
C LEU A 7 1.28 29.52 -71.49
N SER A 8 1.02 29.14 -70.22
CA SER A 8 -0.24 29.23 -69.40
C SER A 8 -1.64 29.12 -70.05
N PRO A 9 -2.75 28.78 -69.32
CA PRO A 9 -2.99 27.80 -68.24
C PRO A 9 -4.19 26.85 -68.55
N LEU A 10 -4.23 25.63 -67.98
CA LEU A 10 -5.47 24.85 -67.91
C LEU A 10 -6.04 24.91 -66.49
N ALA A 11 -7.29 25.37 -66.39
CA ALA A 11 -8.03 25.58 -65.17
C ALA A 11 -8.20 24.27 -64.36
N ILE A 12 -7.68 24.25 -63.13
CA ILE A 12 -8.09 23.29 -62.11
C ILE A 12 -9.32 23.87 -61.43
N ALA A 13 -10.49 23.34 -61.77
CA ALA A 13 -11.72 23.57 -61.04
C ALA A 13 -11.59 22.88 -59.66
N LEU A 14 -11.40 23.71 -58.62
CA LEU A 14 -11.43 23.29 -57.23
C LEU A 14 -12.89 23.00 -56.86
N ALA A 15 -13.34 21.75 -57.01
CA ALA A 15 -14.57 21.28 -56.41
C ALA A 15 -14.33 21.09 -54.90
N LEU A 16 -14.48 22.18 -54.13
CA LEU A 16 -14.65 22.13 -52.69
C LEU A 16 -16.01 21.47 -52.39
N GLY A 17 -16.01 20.15 -52.32
CA GLY A 17 -17.04 19.42 -51.60
C GLY A 17 -16.89 19.74 -50.11
N LEU A 18 -17.70 20.66 -49.61
CA LEU A 18 -17.90 20.89 -48.19
C LEU A 18 -18.55 19.63 -47.58
N ALA A 19 -17.73 18.63 -47.22
CA ALA A 19 -18.15 17.65 -46.24
C ALA A 19 -18.26 18.39 -44.91
N SER A 20 -19.50 18.63 -44.46
CA SER A 20 -19.75 19.10 -43.10
C SER A 20 -19.11 18.11 -42.12
N PRO A 21 -18.35 18.55 -41.10
CA PRO A 21 -17.88 17.62 -40.09
C PRO A 21 -19.12 17.05 -39.39
N VAL A 22 -19.28 15.72 -39.46
CA VAL A 22 -20.20 14.97 -38.61
C VAL A 22 -19.83 15.36 -37.18
N LYS A 23 -20.75 16.06 -36.49
CA LYS A 23 -20.48 16.56 -35.14
C LYS A 23 -20.35 15.37 -34.20
N ALA A 24 -19.17 15.21 -33.62
CA ALA A 24 -18.83 14.21 -32.63
C ALA A 24 -19.67 14.37 -31.35
N ALA A 25 -19.91 13.29 -30.61
CA ALA A 25 -20.51 13.33 -29.29
C ALA A 25 -19.66 14.21 -28.36
N GLU A 26 -20.21 15.36 -27.94
CA GLU A 26 -19.46 16.34 -27.17
C GLU A 26 -19.51 15.99 -25.67
N PRO A 27 -18.35 15.79 -25.00
CA PRO A 27 -18.32 15.54 -23.57
C PRO A 27 -18.62 16.82 -22.79
N VAL A 28 -19.60 16.74 -21.88
CA VAL A 28 -19.95 17.80 -20.93
C VAL A 28 -19.43 17.43 -19.55
N PHE A 29 -18.40 18.16 -19.10
CA PHE A 29 -17.80 17.98 -17.79
C PHE A 29 -18.64 18.68 -16.71
N LEU A 30 -19.25 17.90 -15.83
CA LEU A 30 -20.26 18.40 -14.90
C LEU A 30 -19.71 19.25 -13.75
N GLN A 31 -18.40 19.24 -13.52
CA GLN A 31 -17.74 20.12 -12.55
C GLN A 31 -17.87 21.60 -12.94
N LYS A 32 -18.13 21.89 -14.23
CA LYS A 32 -18.29 23.24 -14.78
C LYS A 32 -19.74 23.57 -15.16
N ALA A 33 -20.66 22.63 -14.98
CA ALA A 33 -22.07 22.77 -15.35
C ALA A 33 -22.94 22.91 -14.10
N SER A 34 -24.07 23.61 -14.25
CA SER A 34 -25.10 23.76 -13.22
C SER A 34 -26.16 22.67 -13.31
N LEU A 35 -26.82 22.37 -12.18
CA LEU A 35 -27.94 21.43 -12.17
C LEU A 35 -29.11 21.88 -13.07
N ALA A 36 -29.28 23.19 -13.25
CA ALA A 36 -30.29 23.76 -14.14
C ALA A 36 -29.98 23.43 -15.61
N GLU A 37 -28.74 23.62 -16.05
CA GLU A 37 -28.30 23.23 -17.41
C GLU A 37 -28.47 21.72 -17.63
N LEU A 38 -28.11 20.90 -16.63
CA LEU A 38 -28.28 19.45 -16.72
C LEU A 38 -29.76 19.05 -16.86
N LYS A 39 -30.67 19.67 -16.10
CA LYS A 39 -32.12 19.44 -16.17
C LYS A 39 -32.75 19.92 -17.49
N GLN A 40 -32.15 20.88 -18.18
CA GLN A 40 -32.59 21.31 -19.51
C GLN A 40 -32.17 20.31 -20.60
N LYS A 41 -31.02 19.66 -20.41
CA LYS A 41 -30.38 18.78 -21.41
C LYS A 41 -30.78 17.32 -21.28
N PHE A 42 -31.05 16.85 -20.05
CA PHE A 42 -31.36 15.44 -19.78
C PHE A 42 -32.62 15.29 -18.92
N GLN A 43 -33.44 14.30 -19.27
CA GLN A 43 -34.54 13.88 -18.41
C GLN A 43 -33.99 13.12 -17.20
N LEU A 44 -34.26 13.61 -15.99
CA LEU A 44 -33.87 12.94 -14.76
C LEU A 44 -34.94 11.91 -14.34
N SER A 45 -34.59 10.62 -14.39
CA SER A 45 -35.45 9.53 -13.92
C SER A 45 -35.09 9.17 -12.47
N LEU A 46 -35.81 9.78 -11.53
CA LEU A 46 -35.64 9.58 -10.08
C LEU A 46 -36.74 8.69 -9.49
N PRO A 47 -36.46 7.90 -8.43
CA PRO A 47 -37.48 7.14 -7.71
C PRO A 47 -38.58 8.06 -7.14
N GLY A 48 -39.84 7.70 -7.35
CA GLY A 48 -41.00 8.44 -6.80
C GLY A 48 -41.50 9.64 -7.62
N VAL A 49 -40.91 9.93 -8.78
CA VAL A 49 -41.39 10.98 -9.71
C VAL A 49 -42.23 10.34 -10.82
N ILE A 50 -43.48 10.79 -11.01
CA ILE A 50 -44.38 10.29 -12.05
C ILE A 50 -43.78 10.63 -13.43
N LYS A 51 -43.57 9.62 -14.29
CA LYS A 51 -43.10 9.79 -15.67
C LYS A 51 -44.05 10.74 -16.43
N GLY A 52 -43.57 11.93 -16.79
CA GLY A 52 -44.21 12.74 -17.82
C GLY A 52 -44.18 12.00 -19.16
N ALA A 53 -45.22 12.17 -19.99
CA ALA A 53 -45.51 11.38 -21.20
C ALA A 53 -44.53 11.58 -22.39
N SER A 54 -43.30 12.03 -22.15
CA SER A 54 -42.24 12.10 -23.15
C SER A 54 -41.07 11.25 -22.65
N VAL A 55 -40.79 10.15 -23.36
CA VAL A 55 -39.54 9.39 -23.19
C VAL A 55 -38.49 10.16 -23.97
N SER A 56 -37.76 11.04 -23.29
CA SER A 56 -36.58 11.64 -23.90
C SER A 56 -35.65 10.53 -24.35
N THR A 57 -35.13 10.62 -25.58
CA THR A 57 -34.16 9.62 -26.08
C THR A 57 -32.86 9.69 -25.30
N ASP A 58 -32.50 10.84 -24.70
CA ASP A 58 -31.37 10.98 -23.79
C ASP A 58 -31.82 11.30 -22.36
N SER A 59 -31.35 10.53 -21.39
CA SER A 59 -31.82 10.60 -20.00
C SER A 59 -30.73 10.25 -19.00
N LEU A 60 -30.89 10.72 -17.76
CA LEU A 60 -30.09 10.29 -16.63
C LEU A 60 -30.96 9.40 -15.73
N HIS A 61 -30.56 8.14 -15.63
CA HIS A 61 -31.24 7.15 -14.81
C HIS A 61 -30.60 7.04 -13.43
N PHE A 62 -31.41 7.05 -12.38
CA PHE A 62 -30.93 6.83 -11.02
C PHE A 62 -30.22 5.47 -10.87
N VAL A 63 -29.06 5.46 -10.22
CA VAL A 63 -28.31 4.24 -9.88
C VAL A 63 -28.35 4.00 -8.38
N ARG A 64 -27.91 4.98 -7.58
CA ARG A 64 -27.89 4.86 -6.11
C ARG A 64 -27.82 6.22 -5.43
N GLN A 65 -28.20 6.23 -4.16
CA GLN A 65 -28.05 7.36 -3.24
C GLN A 65 -27.47 6.88 -1.91
N HIS A 66 -26.58 7.67 -1.31
CA HIS A 66 -26.15 7.49 0.08
C HIS A 66 -25.79 8.84 0.71
N THR A 67 -25.77 8.89 2.04
CA THR A 67 -25.33 10.05 2.82
C THR A 67 -24.11 9.65 3.64
N ASP A 68 -23.04 10.43 3.58
CA ASP A 68 -21.79 10.15 4.27
C ASP A 68 -21.79 10.65 5.74
N SER A 69 -20.69 10.40 6.46
CA SER A 69 -20.49 10.84 7.85
C SER A 69 -20.51 12.38 7.98
N ASN A 70 -20.12 13.10 6.92
CA ASN A 70 -20.12 14.56 6.83
C ASN A 70 -21.50 15.15 6.49
N LYS A 71 -22.55 14.32 6.45
CA LYS A 71 -23.94 14.70 6.11
C LYS A 71 -24.09 15.22 4.67
N VAL A 72 -23.19 14.86 3.76
CA VAL A 72 -23.32 15.12 2.32
C VAL A 72 -24.08 13.98 1.68
N THR A 73 -25.13 14.30 0.93
CA THR A 73 -25.87 13.30 0.16
C THR A 73 -25.30 13.23 -1.25
N HIS A 74 -24.96 12.01 -1.67
CA HIS A 74 -24.42 11.68 -2.98
C HIS A 74 -25.44 10.89 -3.78
N VAL A 75 -25.81 11.38 -4.96
CA VAL A 75 -26.67 10.66 -5.90
C VAL A 75 -25.89 10.38 -7.17
N ARG A 76 -25.82 9.12 -7.55
CA ARG A 76 -25.19 8.66 -8.78
C ARG A 76 -26.26 8.33 -9.80
N MET A 77 -26.11 8.87 -10.99
CA MET A 77 -26.98 8.65 -12.14
C MET A 77 -26.14 8.22 -13.35
N GLN A 78 -26.69 7.32 -14.16
CA GLN A 78 -26.11 6.79 -15.39
C GLN A 78 -26.84 7.39 -16.58
N GLN A 79 -26.11 7.95 -17.53
CA GLN A 79 -26.70 8.39 -18.80
C GLN A 79 -27.19 7.18 -19.60
N GLN A 80 -28.38 7.30 -20.17
CA GLN A 80 -28.96 6.34 -21.10
C GLN A 80 -29.42 7.07 -22.37
N TYR A 81 -29.08 6.48 -23.52
CA TYR A 81 -29.53 6.93 -24.83
C TYR A 81 -30.35 5.83 -25.52
N ALA A 82 -31.54 6.16 -25.99
CA ALA A 82 -32.58 5.25 -26.50
C ALA A 82 -32.87 4.06 -25.54
N GLY A 83 -32.73 4.28 -24.23
CA GLY A 83 -32.89 3.25 -23.19
C GLY A 83 -31.66 2.37 -22.94
N PHE A 84 -30.54 2.60 -23.63
CA PHE A 84 -29.28 1.87 -23.45
C PHE A 84 -28.25 2.70 -22.69
N PRO A 85 -27.49 2.11 -21.76
CA PRO A 85 -26.47 2.85 -21.00
C PRO A 85 -25.38 3.41 -21.91
N VAL A 86 -24.94 4.64 -21.63
CA VAL A 86 -23.78 5.26 -22.28
C VAL A 86 -22.53 4.97 -21.45
N PHE A 87 -21.58 4.24 -22.01
CA PHE A 87 -20.33 3.91 -21.33
C PHE A 87 -19.55 5.18 -20.96
N GLY A 88 -19.14 5.29 -19.69
CA GLY A 88 -18.49 6.50 -19.16
C GLY A 88 -19.43 7.67 -18.84
N GLY A 89 -20.68 7.65 -19.31
CA GLY A 89 -21.67 8.71 -19.10
C GLY A 89 -22.30 8.69 -17.70
N TYR A 90 -21.78 9.47 -16.76
CA TYR A 90 -22.28 9.53 -15.37
C TYR A 90 -22.43 10.95 -14.86
N ALA A 91 -23.48 11.16 -14.08
CA ALA A 91 -23.65 12.35 -13.24
C ALA A 91 -23.67 11.95 -11.76
N ILE A 92 -22.74 12.49 -10.98
CA ILE A 92 -22.71 12.36 -9.52
C ILE A 92 -22.98 13.73 -8.91
N MET A 93 -24.02 13.81 -8.08
CA MET A 93 -24.50 15.06 -7.50
C MET A 93 -24.29 15.05 -5.99
N HIS A 94 -23.81 16.15 -5.46
CA HIS A 94 -23.38 16.33 -4.07
C HIS A 94 -24.16 17.51 -3.46
N SER A 95 -24.94 17.27 -2.41
CA SER A 95 -25.71 18.32 -1.72
C SER A 95 -25.49 18.30 -0.21
N LYS A 96 -25.24 19.49 0.36
CA LYS A 96 -24.89 19.69 1.79
C LYS A 96 -26.09 19.78 2.74
N HIS A 97 -27.31 19.58 2.25
CA HIS A 97 -28.49 19.54 3.10
C HIS A 97 -29.32 18.31 2.75
N THR A 98 -29.97 17.74 3.76
CA THR A 98 -30.85 16.56 3.71
C THR A 98 -32.12 16.82 2.89
N ALA A 99 -31.97 17.24 1.63
CA ALA A 99 -33.03 17.11 0.65
C ALA A 99 -33.24 15.61 0.46
N LYS A 100 -34.30 15.08 1.10
CA LYS A 100 -34.71 13.67 1.00
C LYS A 100 -34.87 13.20 -0.46
N LEU A 101 -35.05 14.13 -1.40
CA LEU A 101 -35.13 13.89 -2.84
C LEU A 101 -34.36 14.96 -3.61
N LEU A 102 -33.60 14.54 -4.62
CA LEU A 102 -32.80 15.44 -5.46
C LEU A 102 -33.66 16.35 -6.36
N ALA A 103 -34.92 15.96 -6.57
CA ALA A 103 -35.91 16.74 -7.32
C ALA A 103 -36.19 18.13 -6.70
N THR A 104 -36.03 18.27 -5.37
CA THR A 104 -36.34 19.51 -4.63
C THR A 104 -35.11 20.34 -4.24
N ALA A 105 -33.89 19.92 -4.62
CA ALA A 105 -32.68 20.67 -4.34
C ALA A 105 -32.63 21.94 -5.21
N GLN A 106 -32.70 23.13 -4.59
CA GLN A 106 -32.78 24.43 -5.29
C GLN A 106 -31.53 25.32 -5.15
N SER A 107 -30.53 24.96 -4.33
CA SER A 107 -29.23 25.65 -4.31
C SER A 107 -28.11 24.78 -3.72
N ASP A 108 -26.87 25.02 -4.16
CA ASP A 108 -25.63 24.34 -3.74
C ASP A 108 -25.48 22.84 -4.05
N VAL A 109 -25.84 22.43 -5.27
CA VAL A 109 -25.48 21.09 -5.79
C VAL A 109 -24.17 21.19 -6.58
N ARG A 110 -23.11 20.57 -6.05
CA ARG A 110 -21.88 20.32 -6.81
C ARG A 110 -22.02 19.03 -7.61
N MET A 111 -21.41 18.98 -8.79
CA MET A 111 -21.51 17.81 -9.66
C MET A 111 -20.14 17.34 -10.16
N ASN A 112 -20.04 16.02 -10.33
CA ASN A 112 -18.89 15.34 -10.88
C ASN A 112 -19.35 14.38 -11.98
N GLY A 113 -18.42 14.05 -12.88
CA GLY A 113 -18.66 13.12 -13.98
C GLY A 113 -18.77 13.81 -15.33
N THR A 114 -19.01 13.00 -16.35
CA THR A 114 -19.09 13.41 -17.75
C THR A 114 -20.38 12.83 -18.32
N VAL A 115 -21.12 13.63 -19.07
CA VAL A 115 -22.24 13.18 -19.90
C VAL A 115 -21.97 13.60 -21.34
N TYR A 116 -22.60 12.95 -22.30
CA TYR A 116 -22.32 13.17 -23.72
C TYR A 116 -23.54 13.74 -24.42
N GLU A 117 -23.35 14.81 -25.17
CA GLU A 117 -24.41 15.45 -25.97
C GLU A 117 -24.25 15.11 -27.45
N GLY A 118 -25.32 15.35 -28.24
CA GLY A 118 -25.29 15.13 -29.69
C GLY A 118 -25.50 13.69 -30.14
N LEU A 119 -25.70 12.74 -29.22
CA LEU A 119 -25.91 11.32 -29.52
C LEU A 119 -27.04 11.07 -30.53
N GLN A 120 -28.12 11.85 -30.48
CA GLN A 120 -29.24 11.73 -31.43
C GLN A 120 -28.86 12.04 -32.87
N THR A 121 -27.97 13.02 -33.07
CA THR A 121 -27.48 13.42 -34.39
C THR A 121 -26.50 12.40 -34.94
N GLU A 122 -25.72 11.76 -34.07
CA GLU A 122 -24.66 10.83 -34.47
C GLU A 122 -25.15 9.39 -34.62
N LEU A 123 -25.91 8.87 -33.66
CA LEU A 123 -26.33 7.46 -33.60
C LEU A 123 -27.70 7.18 -34.23
N GLY A 124 -28.59 8.18 -34.27
CA GLY A 124 -29.99 7.97 -34.62
C GLY A 124 -30.67 6.98 -33.65
N GLN A 125 -31.61 6.19 -34.16
CA GLN A 125 -32.23 5.10 -33.39
C GLN A 125 -31.50 3.78 -33.65
N PRO A 126 -31.40 2.89 -32.65
CA PRO A 126 -30.78 1.59 -32.87
C PRO A 126 -31.61 0.75 -33.84
N HIS A 127 -30.95 -0.11 -34.60
CA HIS A 127 -31.64 -1.06 -35.48
C HIS A 127 -32.54 -2.00 -34.65
N ALA A 128 -33.67 -2.44 -35.21
CA ALA A 128 -34.62 -3.31 -34.48
C ALA A 128 -34.00 -4.62 -33.98
N SER A 129 -32.98 -5.13 -34.68
CA SER A 129 -32.24 -6.33 -34.30
C SER A 129 -31.07 -6.07 -33.35
N PHE A 130 -30.83 -4.83 -32.90
CA PHE A 130 -29.66 -4.48 -32.08
C PHE A 130 -29.61 -5.34 -30.81
N VAL A 131 -30.71 -5.44 -30.07
CA VAL A 131 -30.75 -6.25 -28.85
C VAL A 131 -30.51 -7.73 -29.14
N SER A 132 -31.16 -8.30 -30.17
CA SER A 132 -31.01 -9.72 -30.51
C SER A 132 -29.61 -10.05 -31.04
N ASN A 133 -28.96 -9.11 -31.74
CA ASN A 133 -27.62 -9.28 -32.31
C ASN A 133 -26.53 -9.33 -31.22
N GLY A 134 -26.81 -8.88 -29.99
CA GLY A 134 -25.89 -9.03 -28.87
C GLY A 134 -25.50 -10.50 -28.60
N ALA A 135 -26.42 -11.45 -28.80
CA ALA A 135 -26.10 -12.87 -28.65
C ALA A 135 -25.07 -13.36 -29.68
N VAL A 136 -25.08 -12.79 -30.89
CA VAL A 136 -24.09 -13.10 -31.94
C VAL A 136 -22.71 -12.56 -31.54
N ALA A 137 -22.64 -11.32 -31.05
CA ALA A 137 -21.40 -10.73 -30.58
C ALA A 137 -20.79 -11.52 -29.41
N LEU A 138 -21.63 -11.94 -28.46
CA LEU A 138 -21.19 -12.81 -27.35
C LEU A 138 -20.68 -14.16 -27.85
N GLN A 139 -21.37 -14.78 -28.81
CA GLN A 139 -20.94 -16.06 -29.36
C GLN A 139 -19.60 -15.95 -30.09
N GLN A 140 -19.40 -14.92 -30.91
CA GLN A 140 -18.11 -14.64 -31.57
C GLN A 140 -17.00 -14.38 -30.56
N PHE A 141 -17.28 -13.66 -29.48
CA PHE A 141 -16.30 -13.44 -28.42
C PHE A 141 -15.88 -14.75 -27.73
N LYS A 142 -16.83 -15.67 -27.49
CA LYS A 142 -16.57 -16.98 -26.88
C LYS A 142 -15.69 -17.89 -27.74
N GLU A 143 -15.69 -17.72 -29.06
CA GLU A 143 -14.85 -18.52 -29.96
C GLU A 143 -13.35 -18.35 -29.66
N GLN A 144 -12.94 -17.19 -29.13
CA GLN A 144 -11.56 -16.94 -28.68
C GLN A 144 -11.14 -17.84 -27.50
N TYR A 145 -12.11 -18.39 -26.77
CA TYR A 145 -11.94 -19.25 -25.60
C TYR A 145 -12.42 -20.68 -25.87
N ALA A 146 -12.43 -21.09 -27.15
CA ALA A 146 -12.78 -22.44 -27.55
C ALA A 146 -11.95 -23.47 -26.75
N ASN A 147 -12.60 -24.56 -26.33
CA ASN A 147 -12.04 -25.63 -25.50
C ASN A 147 -11.71 -25.24 -24.04
N LYS A 148 -12.16 -24.08 -23.56
CA LYS A 148 -12.16 -23.74 -22.12
C LYS A 148 -13.52 -24.00 -21.47
N ARG A 149 -13.55 -24.13 -20.14
CA ARG A 149 -14.79 -24.26 -19.36
C ARG A 149 -15.39 -22.87 -19.12
N LEU A 150 -16.43 -22.55 -19.87
CA LEU A 150 -17.12 -21.26 -19.85
C LEU A 150 -18.39 -21.31 -19.00
N SER A 151 -18.70 -20.22 -18.29
CA SER A 151 -19.92 -20.03 -17.51
C SER A 151 -20.23 -18.53 -17.35
N GLU A 152 -21.36 -18.19 -16.72
CA GLU A 152 -21.75 -16.81 -16.39
C GLU A 152 -21.66 -15.81 -17.56
N GLU A 153 -22.19 -16.21 -18.70
CA GLU A 153 -22.16 -15.41 -19.92
C GLU A 153 -23.04 -14.17 -19.78
N GLN A 154 -22.50 -12.99 -20.12
CA GLN A 154 -23.22 -11.72 -20.05
C GLN A 154 -23.05 -10.94 -21.36
N VAL A 155 -24.14 -10.32 -21.80
CA VAL A 155 -24.12 -9.32 -22.87
C VAL A 155 -24.99 -8.13 -22.47
N THR A 156 -24.44 -6.93 -22.58
CA THR A 156 -25.15 -5.68 -22.32
C THR A 156 -25.04 -4.77 -23.55
N PRO A 157 -26.14 -4.56 -24.31
CA PRO A 157 -26.18 -3.54 -25.35
C PRO A 157 -26.01 -2.15 -24.74
N MET A 158 -25.19 -1.32 -25.36
CA MET A 158 -24.81 0.00 -24.85
C MET A 158 -24.40 0.97 -25.96
N VAL A 159 -24.19 2.22 -25.58
CA VAL A 159 -23.48 3.22 -26.39
C VAL A 159 -22.04 3.32 -25.89
N TYR A 160 -21.08 3.26 -26.80
CA TYR A 160 -19.66 3.46 -26.52
C TYR A 160 -19.15 4.72 -27.23
N ILE A 161 -18.37 5.55 -26.53
CA ILE A 161 -17.72 6.72 -27.11
C ILE A 161 -16.23 6.40 -27.24
N ASP A 162 -15.71 6.44 -28.47
CA ASP A 162 -14.31 6.13 -28.73
C ASP A 162 -13.37 7.31 -28.42
N ASP A 163 -12.05 7.08 -28.55
CA ASP A 163 -11.01 8.08 -28.29
C ASP A 163 -11.04 9.27 -29.27
N LYS A 164 -11.81 9.16 -30.37
CA LYS A 164 -12.05 10.25 -31.33
C LYS A 164 -13.38 10.95 -31.06
N HIS A 165 -13.99 10.69 -29.91
CA HIS A 165 -15.30 11.21 -29.49
C HIS A 165 -16.44 10.80 -30.42
N GLN A 166 -16.31 9.67 -31.11
CA GLN A 166 -17.40 9.14 -31.94
C GLN A 166 -18.25 8.17 -31.15
N ALA A 167 -19.57 8.32 -31.25
CA ALA A 167 -20.52 7.44 -30.61
C ALA A 167 -20.81 6.20 -31.48
N HIS A 168 -20.79 5.03 -30.85
CA HIS A 168 -21.04 3.74 -31.48
C HIS A 168 -22.11 2.94 -30.73
N TRP A 169 -23.00 2.30 -31.46
CA TRP A 169 -23.78 1.18 -30.91
C TRP A 169 -22.82 0.02 -30.63
N ALA A 170 -22.85 -0.52 -29.41
CA ALA A 170 -21.87 -1.52 -28.97
C ALA A 170 -22.47 -2.55 -28.02
N TYR A 171 -21.73 -3.64 -27.79
CA TYR A 171 -22.04 -4.66 -26.80
C TYR A 171 -20.89 -4.79 -25.81
N LYS A 172 -21.18 -4.68 -24.51
CA LYS A 172 -20.27 -5.18 -23.48
C LYS A 172 -20.55 -6.67 -23.29
N VAL A 173 -19.59 -7.52 -23.64
CA VAL A 173 -19.67 -8.97 -23.50
C VAL A 173 -18.71 -9.43 -22.41
N SER A 174 -19.10 -10.46 -21.65
CA SER A 174 -18.28 -11.05 -20.58
C SER A 174 -18.56 -12.54 -20.46
N VAL A 175 -17.53 -13.32 -20.15
CA VAL A 175 -17.64 -14.75 -19.85
C VAL A 175 -16.72 -15.10 -18.68
N PHE A 176 -17.12 -16.02 -17.82
CA PHE A 176 -16.24 -16.57 -16.79
C PHE A 176 -15.56 -17.84 -17.32
N VAL A 177 -14.23 -17.85 -17.28
CA VAL A 177 -13.40 -18.96 -17.73
C VAL A 177 -12.73 -19.60 -16.53
N SER A 178 -13.01 -20.88 -16.32
CA SER A 178 -12.42 -21.67 -15.23
C SER A 178 -11.22 -22.49 -15.72
N HIS A 179 -10.23 -22.62 -14.85
CA HIS A 179 -8.99 -23.37 -15.06
C HIS A 179 -8.75 -24.31 -13.88
N ASP A 180 -8.07 -25.44 -14.11
CA ASP A 180 -7.70 -26.38 -13.04
C ASP A 180 -6.39 -25.97 -12.33
N ASP A 181 -5.54 -25.19 -13.00
CA ASP A 181 -4.14 -24.96 -12.63
C ASP A 181 -3.79 -23.47 -12.40
N LYS A 182 -4.72 -22.55 -12.63
CA LYS A 182 -4.49 -21.10 -12.49
C LYS A 182 -5.74 -20.33 -12.06
N ILE A 183 -5.54 -19.06 -11.68
CA ILE A 183 -6.61 -18.14 -11.30
C ILE A 183 -7.63 -18.06 -12.45
N PRO A 184 -8.95 -18.15 -12.18
CA PRO A 184 -9.97 -17.96 -13.20
C PRO A 184 -9.87 -16.57 -13.83
N GLU A 185 -10.40 -16.43 -15.03
CA GLU A 185 -10.49 -15.14 -15.72
C GLU A 185 -11.95 -14.81 -16.02
N ARG A 186 -12.28 -13.53 -16.08
CA ARG A 186 -13.57 -13.00 -16.54
C ARG A 186 -13.29 -12.07 -17.70
N PRO A 187 -12.86 -12.59 -18.86
CA PRO A 187 -12.58 -11.76 -20.01
C PRO A 187 -13.84 -10.99 -20.39
N THR A 188 -13.65 -9.69 -20.57
CA THR A 188 -14.72 -8.74 -20.82
C THR A 188 -14.26 -7.80 -21.93
N ALA A 189 -15.14 -7.52 -22.88
CA ALA A 189 -14.82 -6.67 -24.02
C ALA A 189 -16.00 -5.75 -24.37
N ILE A 190 -15.70 -4.61 -24.98
CA ILE A 190 -16.68 -3.77 -25.67
C ILE A 190 -16.47 -3.95 -27.17
N ILE A 191 -17.52 -4.39 -27.86
CA ILE A 191 -17.49 -4.75 -29.27
C ILE A 191 -18.45 -3.85 -30.05
N ASP A 192 -17.97 -3.31 -31.17
CA ASP A 192 -18.75 -2.54 -32.14
C ASP A 192 -19.90 -3.38 -32.72
N ALA A 193 -21.12 -2.85 -32.68
CA ALA A 193 -22.31 -3.58 -33.11
C ALA A 193 -22.50 -3.66 -34.63
N GLN A 194 -21.80 -2.84 -35.40
CA GLN A 194 -21.82 -2.84 -36.86
C GLN A 194 -20.63 -3.62 -37.44
N THR A 195 -19.43 -3.40 -36.90
CA THR A 195 -18.20 -3.98 -37.46
C THR A 195 -17.74 -5.25 -36.76
N HIS A 196 -18.31 -5.55 -35.57
CA HIS A 196 -17.87 -6.63 -34.67
C HIS A 196 -16.40 -6.53 -34.24
N LYS A 197 -15.77 -5.36 -34.40
CA LYS A 197 -14.42 -5.12 -33.91
C LYS A 197 -14.46 -4.80 -32.42
N THR A 198 -13.53 -5.39 -31.69
CA THR A 198 -13.31 -5.06 -30.28
C THR A 198 -12.70 -3.67 -30.16
N PHE A 199 -13.36 -2.77 -29.41
CA PHE A 199 -12.80 -1.48 -29.02
C PHE A 199 -11.78 -1.63 -27.88
N VAL A 200 -12.17 -2.36 -26.83
CA VAL A 200 -11.35 -2.58 -25.63
C VAL A 200 -11.67 -3.94 -25.03
N GLN A 201 -10.67 -4.60 -24.45
CA GLN A 201 -10.79 -5.89 -23.78
C GLN A 201 -9.92 -5.94 -22.52
N TRP A 202 -10.43 -6.52 -21.44
CA TRP A 202 -9.77 -6.66 -20.15
C TRP A 202 -10.23 -7.94 -19.43
N ASN A 203 -9.60 -8.26 -18.30
CA ASN A 203 -10.02 -9.34 -17.41
C ASN A 203 -10.69 -8.72 -16.16
N ASP A 204 -11.97 -9.02 -15.92
CA ASP A 204 -12.82 -8.41 -14.88
C ASP A 204 -12.96 -9.31 -13.63
N VAL A 205 -12.04 -10.26 -13.41
CA VAL A 205 -11.98 -11.01 -12.14
C VAL A 205 -11.54 -10.08 -11.04
N LYS A 206 -12.42 -9.93 -10.05
CA LYS A 206 -12.13 -9.26 -8.79
C LYS A 206 -11.91 -10.37 -7.76
N THR A 207 -10.66 -10.60 -7.37
CA THR A 207 -10.39 -11.49 -6.23
C THR A 207 -10.79 -10.73 -4.98
N GLU A 208 -11.93 -11.07 -4.39
CA GLU A 208 -12.29 -10.58 -3.06
C GLU A 208 -11.38 -11.29 -2.06
N MET A 209 -10.36 -10.56 -1.57
CA MET A 209 -9.48 -11.04 -0.51
C MET A 209 -10.15 -10.69 0.82
N LEU A 210 -10.65 -11.69 1.52
CA LEU A 210 -11.25 -11.53 2.83
C LEU A 210 -10.16 -11.43 3.90
N SER A 211 -10.42 -10.71 4.99
CA SER A 211 -9.57 -10.80 6.18
C SER A 211 -9.73 -12.18 6.82
N ALA A 212 -8.62 -12.77 7.24
CA ALA A 212 -8.56 -14.02 7.98
C ALA A 212 -7.53 -13.92 9.12
N LYS A 213 -7.61 -14.83 10.07
CA LYS A 213 -6.67 -14.95 11.19
C LYS A 213 -5.86 -16.22 11.08
N GLY A 214 -4.57 -16.13 11.36
CA GLY A 214 -3.62 -17.24 11.42
C GLY A 214 -3.31 -17.64 12.85
N THR A 215 -3.32 -18.94 13.13
CA THR A 215 -2.70 -19.54 14.33
C THR A 215 -1.48 -20.33 13.90
N GLY A 216 -0.44 -20.35 14.71
CA GLY A 216 0.81 -21.04 14.38
C GLY A 216 1.85 -20.82 15.45
N PHE A 217 3.05 -21.29 15.20
CA PHE A 217 4.15 -21.21 16.15
C PHE A 217 5.17 -20.16 15.72
N GLY A 218 5.93 -19.63 16.67
CA GLY A 218 7.03 -18.71 16.45
C GLY A 218 8.15 -19.00 17.45
N GLY A 219 9.25 -18.25 17.34
CA GLY A 219 10.43 -18.42 18.17
C GLY A 219 11.36 -19.54 17.68
N ASN A 220 12.35 -19.87 18.51
CA ASN A 220 13.42 -20.81 18.15
C ASN A 220 13.93 -21.58 19.37
N HIS A 221 14.91 -22.47 19.17
CA HIS A 221 15.46 -23.31 20.23
C HIS A 221 16.08 -22.53 21.41
N LYS A 222 16.53 -21.28 21.24
CA LYS A 222 17.11 -20.47 22.32
C LYS A 222 16.05 -19.78 23.17
N ILE A 223 15.10 -19.10 22.54
CA ILE A 223 14.04 -18.37 23.26
C ILE A 223 12.81 -19.21 23.58
N GLY A 224 12.75 -20.44 23.06
CA GLY A 224 11.61 -21.33 23.13
C GLY A 224 10.57 -21.06 22.05
N GLU A 225 9.76 -22.07 21.74
CA GLU A 225 8.60 -21.93 20.87
C GLU A 225 7.44 -21.27 21.62
N HIS A 226 6.69 -20.41 20.94
CA HIS A 226 5.43 -19.83 21.42
C HIS A 226 4.35 -19.95 20.34
N GLN A 227 3.08 -19.79 20.68
CA GLN A 227 1.97 -19.92 19.74
C GLN A 227 1.19 -18.61 19.58
N TYR A 228 1.01 -18.21 18.32
CA TYR A 228 0.09 -17.15 17.90
C TYR A 228 -1.36 -17.64 18.00
N GLY A 229 -2.20 -16.87 18.68
CA GLY A 229 -3.56 -17.25 19.08
C GLY A 229 -3.67 -17.83 20.48
N LYS A 230 -2.55 -17.95 21.22
CA LYS A 230 -2.53 -18.43 22.60
C LYS A 230 -1.64 -17.57 23.50
N GLU A 231 -0.32 -17.62 23.34
CA GLU A 231 0.61 -16.77 24.09
C GLU A 231 0.73 -15.37 23.45
N LEU A 232 0.68 -15.29 22.11
CA LEU A 232 0.63 -14.04 21.35
C LEU A 232 -0.70 -13.90 20.58
N PRO A 233 -1.06 -12.71 20.10
CA PRO A 233 -2.24 -12.51 19.26
C PRO A 233 -2.24 -13.39 18.00
N LEU A 234 -3.42 -13.62 17.43
CA LEU A 234 -3.53 -14.25 16.11
C LEU A 234 -2.88 -13.37 15.04
N LEU A 235 -2.36 -14.00 13.98
CA LEU A 235 -1.75 -13.31 12.85
C LEU A 235 -2.81 -12.78 11.88
N ASP A 236 -2.60 -11.60 11.34
CA ASP A 236 -3.53 -10.99 10.38
C ASP A 236 -3.18 -11.37 8.95
N LEU A 237 -4.07 -12.13 8.32
CA LEU A 237 -3.93 -12.70 6.99
C LEU A 237 -5.00 -12.18 6.03
N THR A 238 -4.81 -12.48 4.75
CA THR A 238 -5.86 -12.41 3.74
C THR A 238 -6.16 -13.78 3.17
N ARG A 239 -7.40 -13.98 2.71
CA ARG A 239 -7.91 -15.27 2.25
C ARG A 239 -8.73 -15.13 0.98
N ASP A 240 -8.43 -15.97 0.01
CA ASP A 240 -9.30 -16.28 -1.13
C ASP A 240 -10.19 -17.46 -0.73
N ALA A 241 -11.45 -17.18 -0.44
CA ALA A 241 -12.38 -18.17 0.10
C ALA A 241 -12.73 -19.27 -0.90
N ASP A 242 -12.87 -18.92 -2.17
CA ASP A 242 -13.20 -19.83 -3.25
C ASP A 242 -12.08 -20.85 -3.47
N LYS A 243 -10.82 -20.38 -3.39
CA LYS A 243 -9.66 -21.26 -3.52
C LYS A 243 -9.22 -21.93 -2.23
N LYS A 244 -9.79 -21.54 -1.09
CA LYS A 244 -9.34 -21.95 0.26
C LYS A 244 -7.84 -21.68 0.46
N MET A 245 -7.37 -20.54 -0.05
CA MET A 245 -5.97 -20.13 0.01
C MET A 245 -5.82 -18.92 0.91
N CYS A 246 -4.88 -19.00 1.85
CA CYS A 246 -4.50 -17.89 2.70
C CYS A 246 -3.15 -17.33 2.25
N PHE A 247 -2.94 -16.06 2.54
CA PHE A 247 -1.76 -15.31 2.17
C PHE A 247 -1.23 -14.62 3.42
N MET A 248 0.08 -14.70 3.64
CA MET A 248 0.81 -13.98 4.70
C MET A 248 0.92 -12.49 4.35
N GLU A 249 -0.24 -11.86 4.17
CA GLU A 249 -0.36 -10.48 3.73
C GLU A 249 -1.64 -9.88 4.30
N ASN A 250 -1.52 -8.65 4.79
CA ASN A 250 -2.62 -7.77 5.13
C ASN A 250 -2.39 -6.39 4.48
N THR A 251 -3.09 -5.35 4.94
CA THR A 251 -2.94 -4.00 4.36
C THR A 251 -1.55 -3.42 4.61
N ASP A 252 -0.96 -3.72 5.78
CA ASP A 252 0.26 -3.08 6.27
C ASP A 252 1.51 -3.92 6.01
N VAL A 253 1.41 -5.24 6.10
CA VAL A 253 2.55 -6.17 6.03
C VAL A 253 2.31 -7.23 4.97
N LYS A 254 3.37 -7.59 4.25
CA LYS A 254 3.43 -8.75 3.36
C LYS A 254 4.72 -9.53 3.62
N VAL A 255 4.58 -10.81 3.93
CA VAL A 255 5.70 -11.74 4.01
C VAL A 255 5.88 -12.45 2.67
N VAL A 256 7.11 -12.46 2.19
CA VAL A 256 7.54 -13.14 0.97
C VAL A 256 8.48 -14.26 1.40
N ASP A 257 8.08 -15.50 1.12
CA ASP A 257 9.00 -16.64 1.17
C ASP A 257 9.91 -16.59 -0.07
N MET A 258 11.21 -16.41 0.16
CA MET A 258 12.24 -16.33 -0.88
C MET A 258 12.68 -17.72 -1.36
N MET A 259 12.28 -18.81 -0.69
CA MET A 259 12.61 -20.19 -1.02
C MET A 259 14.11 -20.40 -1.27
N HIS A 260 14.93 -19.85 -0.38
CA HIS A 260 16.40 -19.87 -0.42
C HIS A 260 17.02 -19.22 -1.66
N LYS A 261 16.30 -18.30 -2.32
CA LYS A 261 16.77 -17.55 -3.49
C LYS A 261 17.17 -16.12 -3.11
N TYR A 262 18.05 -15.55 -3.92
CA TYR A 262 18.47 -14.15 -3.80
C TYR A 262 17.56 -13.16 -4.56
N SER A 263 16.52 -13.65 -5.24
CA SER A 263 15.56 -12.80 -5.98
C SER A 263 14.16 -13.40 -6.01
N SER A 264 13.14 -12.54 -6.01
CA SER A 264 11.72 -12.92 -6.03
C SER A 264 10.90 -11.85 -6.76
N LYS A 265 9.69 -12.23 -7.19
CA LYS A 265 8.67 -11.29 -7.69
C LYS A 265 7.90 -10.60 -6.55
N ASN A 266 8.28 -10.86 -5.29
CA ASN A 266 7.62 -10.34 -4.08
C ASN A 266 6.12 -10.68 -4.00
N ALA A 267 5.76 -11.88 -4.46
CA ALA A 267 4.44 -12.44 -4.21
C ALA A 267 4.35 -12.83 -2.73
N ALA A 268 3.21 -12.57 -2.09
CA ALA A 268 2.97 -13.00 -0.72
C ALA A 268 3.10 -14.53 -0.62
N MET A 269 3.73 -15.01 0.45
CA MET A 269 3.67 -16.42 0.81
C MET A 269 2.21 -16.83 0.92
N LYS A 270 1.86 -17.97 0.31
CA LYS A 270 0.49 -18.47 0.29
C LYS A 270 0.47 -19.95 0.65
N PHE A 271 -0.55 -20.36 1.39
CA PHE A 271 -0.70 -21.73 1.83
C PHE A 271 -2.18 -22.13 1.80
N SER A 272 -2.42 -23.43 1.71
CA SER A 272 -3.78 -23.95 1.76
C SER A 272 -4.33 -23.77 3.16
N CYS A 273 -5.51 -23.16 3.30
CA CYS A 273 -6.14 -22.94 4.59
C CYS A 273 -7.55 -23.52 4.60
N HIS A 274 -7.62 -24.74 5.11
CA HIS A 274 -8.86 -25.46 5.39
C HIS A 274 -9.29 -25.19 6.83
N THR A 275 -10.61 -25.19 7.08
CA THR A 275 -11.17 -25.11 8.43
C THR A 275 -10.62 -26.25 9.29
N SER A 276 -9.95 -25.89 10.39
CA SER A 276 -9.40 -26.85 11.34
C SER A 276 -10.51 -27.41 12.25
N PRO A 277 -10.48 -28.70 12.63
CA PRO A 277 -11.39 -29.26 13.62
C PRO A 277 -11.38 -28.48 14.96
N ASP A 278 -10.22 -27.93 15.33
CA ASP A 278 -10.02 -27.20 16.59
C ASP A 278 -10.57 -25.76 16.54
N HIS A 279 -10.78 -25.23 15.34
CA HIS A 279 -11.30 -23.88 15.10
C HIS A 279 -12.42 -23.91 14.04
N PRO A 280 -13.64 -24.33 14.41
CA PRO A 280 -14.74 -24.52 13.47
C PRO A 280 -15.36 -23.21 12.93
N SER A 281 -14.90 -22.04 13.38
CA SER A 281 -15.29 -20.75 12.80
C SER A 281 -14.45 -20.42 11.57
N ASP A 282 -15.09 -20.00 10.48
CA ASP A 282 -14.52 -19.69 9.15
C ASP A 282 -13.42 -18.60 9.08
N ALA A 283 -12.83 -18.19 10.22
CA ALA A 283 -11.91 -17.07 10.30
C ALA A 283 -10.52 -17.39 10.89
N ILE A 284 -10.27 -18.56 11.49
CA ILE A 284 -8.97 -18.92 12.08
C ILE A 284 -8.39 -20.15 11.39
N PHE A 285 -7.15 -20.06 10.91
CA PHE A 285 -6.49 -21.11 10.14
C PHE A 285 -5.06 -21.34 10.61
N TYR A 286 -4.62 -22.60 10.64
CA TYR A 286 -3.19 -22.89 10.87
C TYR A 286 -2.35 -22.37 9.70
N THR A 287 -1.24 -21.70 10.02
CA THR A 287 -0.26 -21.24 9.03
C THR A 287 0.64 -22.37 8.55
N GLY A 288 1.57 -22.06 7.63
CA GLY A 288 2.52 -23.03 7.09
C GLY A 288 1.97 -23.82 5.89
N TYR A 289 2.88 -24.30 5.03
CA TYR A 289 2.50 -25.05 3.81
C TYR A 289 1.74 -26.35 4.11
N SER A 290 1.99 -26.95 5.28
CA SER A 290 1.33 -28.15 5.78
C SER A 290 0.08 -27.87 6.62
N ALA A 291 -0.29 -26.60 6.82
CA ALA A 291 -1.39 -26.17 7.69
C ALA A 291 -1.30 -26.73 9.12
N ASP A 292 -0.09 -26.75 9.68
CA ASP A 292 0.24 -27.23 11.02
C ASP A 292 0.80 -26.11 11.93
N GLY A 293 0.85 -24.88 11.42
CA GLY A 293 1.34 -23.71 12.14
C GLY A 293 2.85 -23.51 12.05
N TYR A 294 3.58 -24.37 11.33
CA TYR A 294 5.04 -24.36 11.28
C TYR A 294 5.58 -23.97 9.90
N ASP A 295 6.80 -23.43 9.92
CA ASP A 295 7.65 -23.19 8.76
C ASP A 295 9.10 -23.33 9.22
N ARG A 296 9.44 -24.54 9.67
CA ARG A 296 10.66 -24.79 10.45
C ARG A 296 11.90 -24.62 9.58
N GLU A 297 12.83 -23.79 10.05
CA GLU A 297 14.11 -23.58 9.39
C GLU A 297 15.20 -23.33 10.42
N ASN A 298 16.36 -23.97 10.27
CA ASN A 298 17.54 -23.82 11.12
C ASN A 298 17.27 -23.69 12.65
N GLY A 299 16.30 -24.43 13.20
CA GLY A 299 15.95 -24.43 14.63
C GLY A 299 14.93 -23.36 15.08
N ALA A 300 14.39 -22.57 14.16
CA ALA A 300 13.20 -21.76 14.37
C ALA A 300 11.90 -22.54 14.06
N ALA A 301 10.80 -22.15 14.70
CA ALA A 301 9.49 -22.75 14.49
C ALA A 301 8.84 -22.26 13.19
N SER A 302 8.81 -20.93 12.97
CA SER A 302 8.30 -20.33 11.73
C SER A 302 8.80 -18.88 11.59
N PRO A 303 9.93 -18.67 10.89
CA PRO A 303 10.43 -17.33 10.58
C PRO A 303 9.41 -16.49 9.81
N THR A 304 8.54 -17.09 9.00
CA THR A 304 7.49 -16.37 8.28
C THR A 304 6.37 -15.87 9.18
N ASN A 305 5.97 -16.62 10.22
CA ASN A 305 5.04 -16.14 11.25
C ASN A 305 5.66 -15.00 12.06
N ASP A 306 6.90 -15.18 12.54
CA ASP A 306 7.63 -14.18 13.32
C ASP A 306 7.79 -12.87 12.53
N ALA A 307 8.05 -12.94 11.22
CA ALA A 307 8.20 -11.76 10.37
C ALA A 307 6.89 -10.98 10.20
N LEU A 308 5.76 -11.69 10.05
CA LEU A 308 4.45 -11.06 9.95
C LEU A 308 4.10 -10.33 11.26
N TYR A 309 4.39 -10.95 12.40
CA TYR A 309 4.16 -10.37 13.71
C TYR A 309 5.09 -9.19 13.99
N ALA A 310 6.38 -9.29 13.67
CA ALA A 310 7.33 -8.18 13.81
C ALA A 310 6.86 -6.96 13.00
N GLY A 311 6.46 -7.16 11.74
CA GLY A 311 5.89 -6.08 10.92
C GLY A 311 4.64 -5.46 11.54
N TYR A 312 3.75 -6.28 12.12
CA TYR A 312 2.56 -5.80 12.82
C TYR A 312 2.94 -4.92 14.01
N VAL A 313 3.83 -5.39 14.89
CA VAL A 313 4.21 -4.69 16.12
C VAL A 313 4.85 -3.35 15.78
N ILE A 314 5.80 -3.31 14.84
CA ILE A 314 6.51 -2.07 14.50
C ILE A 314 5.57 -1.05 13.87
N LYS A 315 4.69 -1.49 12.96
CA LYS A 315 3.67 -0.61 12.38
C LYS A 315 2.80 0.01 13.48
N HIS A 316 2.32 -0.79 14.42
CA HIS A 316 1.44 -0.31 15.49
C HIS A 316 2.18 0.51 16.53
N MET A 317 3.44 0.20 16.85
CA MET A 317 4.25 1.00 17.76
C MET A 317 4.39 2.44 17.24
N TYR A 318 4.81 2.63 15.99
CA TYR A 318 4.94 3.97 15.41
C TYR A 318 3.60 4.70 15.30
N HIS A 319 2.55 3.99 14.89
CA HIS A 319 1.21 4.57 14.75
C HIS A 319 0.59 4.96 16.10
N ASP A 320 0.68 4.10 17.11
CA ASP A 320 0.03 4.32 18.41
C ASP A 320 0.78 5.31 19.29
N TRP A 321 2.11 5.33 19.22
CA TRP A 321 2.92 6.25 20.02
C TRP A 321 3.05 7.62 19.37
N TYR A 322 3.13 7.69 18.05
CA TYR A 322 3.48 8.93 17.34
C TYR A 322 2.40 9.42 16.35
N GLY A 323 1.37 8.61 16.06
CA GLY A 323 0.34 8.96 15.09
C GLY A 323 0.85 9.02 13.66
N ILE A 324 1.95 8.33 13.36
CA ILE A 324 2.61 8.34 12.04
C ILE A 324 2.73 6.94 11.45
N GLU A 325 2.90 6.92 10.14
CA GLU A 325 3.22 5.72 9.38
C GLU A 325 4.71 5.46 9.43
N VAL A 326 5.12 4.24 9.79
CA VAL A 326 6.55 3.91 9.89
C VAL A 326 7.28 4.03 8.55
N LEU A 327 6.61 3.67 7.45
CA LEU A 327 7.09 3.90 6.09
C LEU A 327 5.97 4.53 5.25
N THR A 328 6.34 5.49 4.42
CA THR A 328 5.47 6.23 3.51
C THR A 328 6.02 6.20 2.09
N LYS A 329 5.12 6.28 1.11
CA LYS A 329 5.49 6.51 -0.28
C LYS A 329 5.74 8.00 -0.50
N SER A 330 6.31 8.34 -1.65
CA SER A 330 6.57 9.73 -2.03
C SER A 330 5.31 10.62 -2.11
N ASP A 331 4.12 10.04 -2.21
CA ASP A 331 2.84 10.76 -2.17
C ASP A 331 2.27 10.95 -0.74
N GLY A 332 3.02 10.52 0.28
CA GLY A 332 2.63 10.57 1.69
C GLY A 332 1.68 9.45 2.13
N SER A 333 1.28 8.54 1.24
CA SER A 333 0.45 7.39 1.62
C SER A 333 1.27 6.30 2.32
N PRO A 334 0.66 5.46 3.19
CA PRO A 334 1.37 4.36 3.83
C PRO A 334 2.06 3.44 2.82
N MET A 335 3.31 3.08 3.11
CA MET A 335 4.06 2.05 2.40
C MET A 335 3.88 0.71 3.11
N LYS A 336 3.52 -0.32 2.34
CA LYS A 336 3.41 -1.69 2.84
C LYS A 336 4.79 -2.23 3.19
N LEU A 337 4.94 -2.76 4.40
CA LEU A 337 6.14 -3.46 4.87
C LEU A 337 6.28 -4.78 4.13
N VAL A 338 7.35 -4.95 3.34
CA VAL A 338 7.64 -6.20 2.64
C VAL A 338 8.76 -6.93 3.37
N MET A 339 8.42 -8.03 4.03
CA MET A 339 9.33 -8.88 4.80
C MET A 339 9.76 -10.06 3.92
N ARG A 340 11.01 -10.07 3.43
CA ARG A 340 11.57 -11.19 2.65
C ARG A 340 12.26 -12.15 3.59
N VAL A 341 11.72 -13.36 3.73
CA VAL A 341 12.20 -14.40 4.65
C VAL A 341 12.73 -15.58 3.82
N HIS A 342 13.55 -16.43 4.41
CA HIS A 342 14.23 -17.55 3.73
C HIS A 342 15.17 -17.10 2.61
N TYR A 343 15.86 -15.98 2.82
CA TYR A 343 16.71 -15.35 1.82
C TYR A 343 18.08 -16.04 1.72
N GLY A 344 18.43 -16.46 0.49
CA GLY A 344 19.72 -17.12 0.24
C GLY A 344 19.82 -18.49 0.93
N ALA A 345 21.03 -19.04 1.02
CA ALA A 345 21.28 -20.33 1.66
C ALA A 345 22.38 -20.14 2.72
N GLY A 346 22.05 -20.38 3.98
CA GLY A 346 22.98 -20.13 5.10
C GLY A 346 23.38 -18.66 5.24
N TYR A 347 22.48 -17.72 4.88
CA TYR A 347 22.80 -16.30 4.87
C TYR A 347 22.70 -15.72 6.30
N GLU A 348 23.84 -15.41 6.90
CA GLU A 348 23.94 -14.88 8.28
C GLU A 348 23.85 -13.35 8.31
N ASN A 349 22.82 -12.78 7.68
CA ASN A 349 22.59 -11.34 7.71
C ASN A 349 21.11 -10.96 7.47
N ALA A 350 20.75 -9.77 7.92
CA ALA A 350 19.50 -9.09 7.61
C ALA A 350 19.81 -7.69 7.05
N TYR A 351 18.92 -7.14 6.23
CA TYR A 351 19.12 -5.79 5.69
C TYR A 351 17.84 -5.14 5.14
N TRP A 352 17.82 -3.81 5.20
CA TRP A 352 16.98 -2.90 4.43
C TRP A 352 17.64 -2.53 3.08
N ASP A 353 16.86 -2.48 1.99
CA ASP A 353 17.38 -2.16 0.64
C ASP A 353 16.77 -0.89 -0.01
N GLY A 354 16.14 -0.03 0.79
CA GLY A 354 15.44 1.18 0.32
C GLY A 354 13.94 0.98 0.06
N LYS A 355 13.43 -0.27 0.08
CA LYS A 355 11.99 -0.53 -0.12
C LYS A 355 11.43 -1.75 0.60
N GLN A 356 12.28 -2.62 1.16
CA GLN A 356 11.88 -3.88 1.78
C GLN A 356 12.96 -4.40 2.73
N MET A 357 12.55 -5.23 3.67
CA MET A 357 13.43 -5.87 4.65
C MET A 357 13.70 -7.30 4.22
N THR A 358 14.88 -7.82 4.56
CA THR A 358 15.36 -9.13 4.11
C THR A 358 16.06 -9.84 5.23
N PHE A 359 15.71 -11.11 5.44
CA PHE A 359 16.19 -11.90 6.55
C PHE A 359 16.67 -13.24 6.01
N GLY A 360 17.95 -13.54 6.24
CA GLY A 360 18.50 -14.87 6.00
C GLY A 360 18.15 -15.86 7.11
N ASP A 361 18.37 -17.14 6.83
CA ASP A 361 18.07 -18.23 7.76
C ASP A 361 19.17 -18.49 8.78
N GLY A 362 20.27 -17.74 8.73
CA GLY A 362 21.46 -18.04 9.53
C GLY A 362 22.11 -19.36 9.10
N ASP A 363 23.25 -19.69 9.71
CA ASP A 363 23.91 -20.99 9.53
C ASP A 363 24.50 -21.44 10.87
N THR A 364 25.82 -21.34 11.06
CA THR A 364 26.49 -21.88 12.25
C THR A 364 26.44 -20.93 13.45
N MET A 365 26.36 -19.62 13.22
CA MET A 365 26.39 -18.61 14.28
C MET A 365 24.99 -18.22 14.73
N MET A 366 24.05 -18.19 13.79
CA MET A 366 22.73 -17.61 13.99
C MET A 366 21.60 -18.57 13.61
N TYR A 367 20.48 -18.45 14.33
CA TYR A 367 19.16 -18.86 13.87
C TYR A 367 18.69 -17.95 12.71
N PRO A 368 17.55 -18.23 12.07
CA PRO A 368 16.94 -17.28 11.14
C PRO A 368 16.84 -15.90 11.77
N LEU A 369 17.28 -14.87 11.05
CA LEU A 369 17.43 -13.51 11.55
C LEU A 369 16.07 -12.78 11.62
N VAL A 370 15.02 -13.50 12.00
CA VAL A 370 13.70 -12.96 12.19
C VAL A 370 13.39 -12.98 13.69
N SER A 371 13.40 -11.79 14.27
CA SER A 371 12.91 -11.53 15.61
C SER A 371 12.18 -10.19 15.64
N LEU A 372 11.53 -9.89 16.76
CA LEU A 372 10.94 -8.57 16.94
C LEU A 372 12.01 -7.46 16.92
N GLY A 373 13.16 -7.71 17.57
CA GLY A 373 14.28 -6.77 17.60
C GLY A 373 14.87 -6.51 16.21
N VAL A 374 15.26 -7.57 15.49
CA VAL A 374 15.83 -7.46 14.14
C VAL A 374 14.81 -6.89 13.16
N GLY A 375 13.54 -7.32 13.22
CA GLY A 375 12.49 -6.73 12.39
C GLY A 375 12.30 -5.23 12.65
N GLY A 376 12.34 -4.81 13.93
CA GLY A 376 12.30 -3.41 14.31
C GLY A 376 13.49 -2.60 13.84
N HIS A 377 14.69 -3.17 13.94
CA HIS A 377 15.92 -2.58 13.44
C HIS A 377 15.84 -2.31 11.93
N GLU A 378 15.54 -3.34 11.13
CA GLU A 378 15.53 -3.20 9.66
C GLU A 378 14.44 -2.25 9.14
N ILE A 379 13.25 -2.27 9.75
CA ILE A 379 12.18 -1.34 9.37
C ILE A 379 12.58 0.12 9.69
N SER A 380 13.32 0.34 10.77
CA SER A 380 13.67 1.67 11.26
C SER A 380 14.81 2.33 10.48
N HIS A 381 15.60 1.57 9.71
CA HIS A 381 16.43 2.14 8.65
C HIS A 381 15.59 2.88 7.62
N GLY A 382 14.48 2.27 7.17
CA GLY A 382 13.57 2.91 6.24
C GLY A 382 12.89 4.15 6.84
N PHE A 383 12.56 4.12 8.14
CA PHE A 383 12.07 5.30 8.85
C PHE A 383 13.11 6.43 8.81
N THR A 384 14.37 6.13 9.13
CA THR A 384 15.47 7.11 9.10
C THR A 384 15.71 7.65 7.70
N GLU A 385 15.69 6.80 6.67
CA GLU A 385 15.83 7.19 5.27
C GLU A 385 14.76 8.21 4.83
N GLN A 386 13.54 8.09 5.34
CA GLN A 386 12.41 8.96 4.98
C GLN A 386 12.30 10.25 5.81
N HIS A 387 13.12 10.39 6.86
CA HIS A 387 13.11 11.53 7.78
C HIS A 387 14.45 12.26 7.76
N SER A 388 15.32 12.05 8.75
CA SER A 388 16.63 12.73 8.81
C SER A 388 17.54 12.40 7.63
N GLY A 389 17.35 11.23 7.02
CA GLY A 389 18.18 10.75 5.93
C GLY A 389 19.64 10.54 6.33
N LEU A 390 19.92 10.20 7.59
CA LEU A 390 21.29 9.96 8.09
C LEU A 390 22.04 9.01 7.16
N GLU A 391 23.13 9.51 6.58
CA GLU A 391 23.95 8.76 5.63
C GLU A 391 24.67 7.63 6.34
N TYR A 392 24.73 6.47 5.69
CA TYR A 392 25.19 5.21 6.29
C TYR A 392 26.74 5.08 6.31
N PHE A 393 27.43 6.13 6.77
CA PHE A 393 28.87 6.13 6.98
C PHE A 393 29.29 7.07 8.11
N GLY A 394 30.44 6.80 8.73
CA GLY A 394 30.99 7.63 9.79
C GLY A 394 30.04 7.80 10.98
N GLN A 395 30.01 8.99 11.60
CA GLN A 395 29.18 9.25 12.78
C GLN A 395 27.68 9.22 12.48
N SER A 396 27.24 9.77 11.34
CA SER A 396 25.83 9.71 10.92
C SER A 396 25.38 8.26 10.73
N GLY A 397 26.24 7.41 10.18
CA GLY A 397 25.98 5.98 10.04
C GLY A 397 25.90 5.27 11.39
N GLY A 398 26.79 5.60 12.33
CA GLY A 398 26.69 5.10 13.71
C GLY A 398 25.39 5.51 14.40
N ILE A 399 24.92 6.76 14.21
CA ILE A 399 23.62 7.22 14.73
C ILE A 399 22.45 6.48 14.05
N ASN A 400 22.55 6.25 12.73
CA ASN A 400 21.56 5.49 11.96
C ASN A 400 21.39 4.07 12.53
N GLU A 401 22.50 3.34 12.68
CA GLU A 401 22.54 2.01 13.33
C GLU A 401 21.95 2.05 14.75
N SER A 402 22.35 3.06 15.53
CA SER A 402 21.88 3.19 16.91
C SER A 402 20.38 3.42 16.97
N PHE A 403 19.83 4.27 16.10
CA PHE A 403 18.39 4.53 16.08
C PHE A 403 17.60 3.26 15.77
N SER A 404 18.09 2.42 14.86
CA SER A 404 17.51 1.12 14.56
C SER A 404 17.60 0.16 15.76
N ASP A 405 18.72 0.15 16.51
CA ASP A 405 18.85 -0.60 17.77
C ASP A 405 17.90 -0.10 18.87
N MET A 406 17.72 1.22 18.99
CA MET A 406 16.75 1.83 19.90
C MET A 406 15.32 1.42 19.55
N ALA A 407 14.99 1.37 18.25
CA ALA A 407 13.68 0.93 17.78
C ALA A 407 13.44 -0.56 18.05
N ALA A 408 14.48 -1.40 17.99
CA ALA A 408 14.40 -2.79 18.41
C ALA A 408 13.99 -2.89 19.90
N GLN A 409 14.62 -2.11 20.78
CA GLN A 409 14.26 -2.09 22.20
C GLN A 409 12.86 -1.52 22.45
N ALA A 410 12.51 -0.45 21.73
CA ALA A 410 11.18 0.14 21.78
C ALA A 410 10.08 -0.86 21.37
N ALA A 411 10.35 -1.69 20.38
CA ALA A 411 9.43 -2.73 19.91
C ALA A 411 9.24 -3.84 20.94
N GLU A 412 10.33 -4.34 21.54
CA GLU A 412 10.28 -5.27 22.66
C GLU A 412 9.46 -4.69 23.82
N PHE A 413 9.72 -3.44 24.18
CA PHE A 413 9.00 -2.74 25.24
C PHE A 413 7.52 -2.53 24.92
N TYR A 414 7.18 -2.15 23.69
CA TYR A 414 5.80 -2.01 23.23
C TYR A 414 5.03 -3.33 23.32
N SER A 415 5.65 -4.42 22.86
CA SER A 415 5.01 -5.74 22.79
C SER A 415 4.89 -6.43 24.15
N ALA A 416 5.95 -6.38 24.97
CA ALA A 416 6.08 -7.18 26.18
C ALA A 416 6.27 -6.38 27.48
N GLY A 417 6.33 -5.04 27.42
CA GLY A 417 6.57 -4.17 28.58
C GLY A 417 7.98 -4.26 29.16
N LYS A 418 8.91 -4.91 28.44
CA LYS A 418 10.30 -5.12 28.85
C LYS A 418 11.20 -5.19 27.62
N SER A 419 12.49 -4.93 27.81
CA SER A 419 13.52 -4.98 26.77
C SER A 419 14.77 -5.67 27.30
N SER A 420 15.53 -6.31 26.41
CA SER A 420 16.74 -7.05 26.78
C SER A 420 17.98 -6.17 26.98
N TRP A 421 18.00 -4.96 26.39
CA TRP A 421 19.17 -4.11 26.20
C TRP A 421 20.30 -4.75 25.38
N GLN A 422 19.96 -5.83 24.68
CA GLN A 422 20.84 -6.59 23.81
C GLN A 422 20.24 -6.62 22.41
N ILE A 423 21.09 -6.66 21.40
CA ILE A 423 20.66 -6.78 20.00
C ILE A 423 20.98 -8.18 19.51
N GLY A 424 19.99 -8.86 18.93
CA GLY A 424 20.13 -10.19 18.35
C GLY A 424 20.41 -11.30 19.37
N SER A 425 20.23 -11.05 20.67
CA SER A 425 20.41 -12.08 21.71
C SER A 425 19.55 -13.32 21.45
N GLU A 426 18.38 -13.12 20.88
CA GLU A 426 17.38 -14.11 20.55
C GLU A 426 17.69 -14.93 19.28
N ILE A 427 18.62 -14.47 18.44
CA ILE A 427 19.02 -15.17 17.21
C ILE A 427 20.43 -15.76 17.27
N MET A 428 21.28 -15.37 18.22
CA MET A 428 22.62 -15.97 18.38
C MET A 428 22.53 -17.39 18.93
N LYS A 429 23.15 -18.37 18.30
CA LYS A 429 23.19 -19.75 18.81
C LYS A 429 24.08 -19.85 20.05
N GLU A 430 23.68 -20.66 21.03
CA GLU A 430 24.41 -20.81 22.29
C GLU A 430 25.83 -21.36 22.09
N ASP A 431 26.04 -22.21 21.08
CA ASP A 431 27.33 -22.80 20.73
C ASP A 431 28.21 -21.90 19.82
N SER A 432 27.70 -20.72 19.42
CA SER A 432 28.47 -19.74 18.64
C SER A 432 29.60 -19.06 19.44
N GLY A 433 29.51 -19.10 20.78
CA GLY A 433 30.42 -18.37 21.67
C GLY A 433 30.04 -16.90 21.90
N TYR A 434 28.90 -16.44 21.36
CA TYR A 434 28.37 -15.08 21.53
C TYR A 434 26.96 -15.11 22.12
N ASP A 435 26.72 -14.33 23.18
CA ASP A 435 25.39 -14.25 23.80
C ASP A 435 24.42 -13.36 23.00
N ALA A 436 24.93 -12.28 22.41
CA ALA A 436 24.23 -11.28 21.61
C ALA A 436 25.17 -10.64 20.58
N LEU A 437 24.63 -9.96 19.57
CA LEU A 437 25.40 -9.20 18.59
C LEU A 437 25.99 -7.93 19.19
N ARG A 438 25.18 -7.17 19.93
CA ARG A 438 25.56 -5.90 20.56
C ARG A 438 24.92 -5.75 21.93
N TYR A 439 25.52 -4.90 22.77
CA TYR A 439 25.10 -4.62 24.14
C TYR A 439 24.90 -3.11 24.30
N MET A 440 23.69 -2.63 24.60
CA MET A 440 23.44 -1.20 24.73
C MET A 440 23.86 -0.65 26.09
N ASP A 441 23.91 -1.50 27.12
CA ASP A 441 24.36 -1.13 28.48
C ASP A 441 25.86 -0.86 28.54
N LYS A 442 26.64 -1.61 27.77
CA LYS A 442 28.09 -1.45 27.64
C LYS A 442 28.55 -2.00 26.28
N PRO A 443 28.51 -1.18 25.22
CA PRO A 443 28.85 -1.58 23.85
C PRO A 443 30.14 -2.39 23.72
N SER A 444 31.22 -1.97 24.38
CA SER A 444 32.54 -2.60 24.33
C SER A 444 32.59 -4.06 24.80
N ARG A 445 31.49 -4.61 25.35
CA ARG A 445 31.35 -6.03 25.67
C ARG A 445 31.40 -6.94 24.44
N ASP A 446 31.08 -6.45 23.26
CA ASP A 446 31.23 -7.23 22.02
C ASP A 446 32.70 -7.31 21.53
N GLY A 447 33.60 -6.52 22.12
CA GLY A 447 35.03 -6.50 21.83
C GLY A 447 35.46 -5.46 20.78
N GLU A 448 34.52 -4.80 20.09
CA GLU A 448 34.81 -3.90 18.96
C GLU A 448 34.10 -2.53 19.07
N SER A 449 32.87 -2.49 19.62
CA SER A 449 32.09 -1.27 19.79
C SER A 449 32.69 -0.31 20.82
N ILE A 450 32.44 0.99 20.61
CA ILE A 450 32.93 2.06 21.49
C ILE A 450 31.83 2.54 22.45
N ASP A 451 32.20 2.80 23.71
CA ASP A 451 31.24 3.23 24.74
C ASP A 451 31.00 4.75 24.76
N THR A 452 31.94 5.53 24.18
CA THR A 452 31.93 7.01 24.20
C THR A 452 32.43 7.59 22.89
N ALA A 453 32.04 8.83 22.57
CA ALA A 453 32.41 9.53 21.35
C ALA A 453 33.93 9.75 21.21
N ASP A 454 34.66 9.85 22.32
CA ASP A 454 36.14 9.97 22.34
C ASP A 454 36.84 8.75 21.72
N GLY A 455 36.18 7.59 21.69
CA GLY A 455 36.71 6.36 21.06
C GLY A 455 36.58 6.35 19.53
N TYR A 456 35.88 7.31 18.94
CA TYR A 456 35.62 7.33 17.50
C TYR A 456 36.88 7.66 16.69
N TYR A 457 37.04 6.97 15.56
CA TYR A 457 38.03 7.31 14.53
C TYR A 457 37.42 7.12 13.13
N GLY A 458 37.92 7.89 12.17
CA GLY A 458 37.48 7.78 10.78
C GLY A 458 37.76 6.39 10.21
N GLY A 459 36.72 5.71 9.71
CA GLY A 459 36.79 4.34 9.20
C GLY A 459 36.36 3.26 10.19
N LEU A 460 35.97 3.62 11.42
CA LEU A 460 35.26 2.70 12.30
C LEU A 460 33.91 2.32 11.68
N ASP A 461 33.58 1.03 11.73
CA ASP A 461 32.33 0.50 11.18
C ASP A 461 31.11 1.08 11.92
N VAL A 462 30.01 1.26 11.19
CA VAL A 462 28.78 1.86 11.73
C VAL A 462 28.18 1.00 12.85
N HIS A 463 28.28 -0.33 12.75
CA HIS A 463 27.76 -1.24 13.76
C HIS A 463 28.53 -1.12 15.09
N TYR A 464 29.79 -0.67 15.06
CA TYR A 464 30.63 -0.47 16.25
C TYR A 464 30.58 0.96 16.78
N SER A 465 30.55 1.95 15.88
CA SER A 465 30.37 3.36 16.26
C SER A 465 28.96 3.65 16.80
N SER A 466 27.99 2.78 16.52
CA SER A 466 26.65 2.81 17.13
C SER A 466 26.66 2.74 18.67
N GLY A 467 27.72 2.17 19.25
CA GLY A 467 27.87 2.06 20.70
C GLY A 467 27.67 3.39 21.45
N VAL A 468 28.10 4.52 20.87
CA VAL A 468 27.94 5.85 21.48
C VAL A 468 26.46 6.18 21.74
N TYR A 469 25.62 6.04 20.73
CA TYR A 469 24.20 6.41 20.84
C TYR A 469 23.35 5.29 21.45
N ASN A 470 23.75 4.03 21.30
CA ASN A 470 23.19 2.91 22.05
C ASN A 470 23.34 3.10 23.56
N HIS A 471 24.56 3.42 23.99
CA HIS A 471 24.86 3.68 25.40
C HIS A 471 24.16 4.93 25.93
N LEU A 472 24.10 6.00 25.11
CA LEU A 472 23.33 7.20 25.43
C LEU A 472 21.85 6.86 25.71
N PHE A 473 21.24 6.08 24.82
CA PHE A 473 19.83 5.69 24.94
C PHE A 473 19.58 4.82 26.16
N TYR A 474 20.48 3.88 26.46
CA TYR A 474 20.44 3.09 27.68
C TYR A 474 20.50 3.97 28.93
N ILE A 475 21.48 4.88 29.02
CA ILE A 475 21.65 5.78 30.17
C ILE A 475 20.39 6.64 30.35
N LEU A 476 19.92 7.29 29.28
CA LEU A 476 18.75 8.18 29.33
C LEU A 476 17.50 7.44 29.80
N SER A 477 17.25 6.24 29.26
CA SER A 477 16.08 5.41 29.62
C SER A 477 16.10 4.90 31.06
N ASN A 478 17.27 4.91 31.71
CA ASN A 478 17.43 4.48 33.09
C ASN A 478 17.63 5.66 34.07
N GLN A 479 17.54 6.92 33.62
CA GLN A 479 17.48 8.06 34.53
C GLN A 479 16.15 8.06 35.33
N PRO A 480 16.11 8.62 36.56
CA PRO A 480 14.87 8.71 37.33
C PRO A 480 13.74 9.43 36.57
N GLY A 481 12.59 8.78 36.43
CA GLY A 481 11.44 9.36 35.72
C GLY A 481 11.52 9.25 34.19
N TRP A 482 12.45 8.44 33.68
CA TRP A 482 12.53 8.02 32.29
C TRP A 482 12.23 6.52 32.16
N ASP A 483 11.82 6.15 30.95
CA ASP A 483 11.68 4.76 30.50
C ASP A 483 12.03 4.70 29.01
N ILE A 484 11.99 3.50 28.44
CA ILE A 484 12.33 3.25 27.03
C ILE A 484 11.45 4.10 26.10
N ARG A 485 10.15 4.16 26.38
CA ARG A 485 9.21 4.92 25.55
C ARG A 485 9.57 6.39 25.55
N LYS A 486 9.73 7.00 26.72
CA LYS A 486 10.03 8.42 26.85
C LYS A 486 11.36 8.80 26.20
N SER A 487 12.38 7.97 26.34
CA SER A 487 13.64 8.18 25.62
C SER A 487 13.46 8.04 24.11
N PHE A 488 12.68 7.06 23.66
CA PHE A 488 12.45 6.84 22.23
C PHE A 488 11.61 7.97 21.62
N ASP A 489 10.69 8.58 22.37
CA ASP A 489 9.95 9.78 21.95
C ASP A 489 10.91 10.93 21.57
N VAL A 490 11.96 11.14 22.38
CA VAL A 490 12.99 12.15 22.09
C VAL A 490 13.78 11.78 20.83
N MET A 491 14.19 10.53 20.70
CA MET A 491 15.00 10.07 19.55
C MET A 491 14.22 10.10 18.24
N VAL A 492 12.95 9.67 18.25
CA VAL A 492 12.04 9.74 17.10
C VAL A 492 11.85 11.19 16.68
N LYS A 493 11.56 12.09 17.62
CA LYS A 493 11.42 13.51 17.30
C LYS A 493 12.73 14.14 16.81
N ALA A 494 13.87 13.74 17.36
CA ALA A 494 15.18 14.16 16.87
C ALA A 494 15.41 13.72 15.41
N ASN A 495 15.09 12.47 15.08
CA ASN A 495 15.17 11.93 13.72
C ASN A 495 14.22 12.63 12.74
N MET A 496 12.98 12.92 13.16
CA MET A 496 11.99 13.58 12.31
C MET A 496 12.29 15.05 12.03
N ASP A 497 12.72 15.80 13.06
CA ASP A 497 12.65 17.26 13.05
C ASP A 497 14.01 17.97 13.11
N TYR A 498 15.10 17.29 13.50
CA TYR A 498 16.36 17.97 13.84
C TYR A 498 17.61 17.38 13.19
N TRP A 499 17.73 16.06 13.14
CA TRP A 499 18.90 15.41 12.54
C TRP A 499 18.94 15.65 11.03
N THR A 500 20.15 15.73 10.51
CA THR A 500 20.44 15.94 9.10
C THR A 500 21.21 14.75 8.55
N PRO A 501 21.30 14.58 7.22
CA PRO A 501 22.01 13.45 6.63
C PRO A 501 23.47 13.30 7.08
N TYR A 502 24.12 14.39 7.50
CA TYR A 502 25.54 14.43 7.85
C TYR A 502 25.79 14.74 9.33
N SER A 503 24.77 14.62 10.19
CA SER A 503 24.90 14.97 11.60
C SER A 503 26.04 14.20 12.26
N SER A 504 26.97 14.96 12.86
CA SER A 504 27.94 14.43 13.82
C SER A 504 27.26 14.02 15.13
N PHE A 505 27.98 13.28 15.99
CA PHE A 505 27.48 12.93 17.32
C PHE A 505 27.09 14.16 18.14
N ASP A 506 27.87 15.24 18.07
CA ASP A 506 27.61 16.49 18.79
C ASP A 506 26.36 17.22 18.26
N GLU A 507 26.24 17.37 16.94
CA GLU A 507 25.06 17.98 16.30
C GLU A 507 23.79 17.17 16.56
N ALA A 508 23.87 15.85 16.49
CA ALA A 508 22.75 14.99 16.83
C ALA A 508 22.36 15.13 18.32
N GLY A 509 23.34 15.38 19.21
CA GLY A 509 23.10 15.65 20.63
C GLY A 509 22.32 16.95 20.85
N CYS A 510 22.61 17.98 20.04
CA CYS A 510 21.80 19.20 20.00
C CYS A 510 20.36 18.93 19.54
N GLY A 511 20.17 18.03 18.58
CA GLY A 511 18.85 17.58 18.13
C GLY A 511 18.06 16.89 19.24
N VAL A 512 18.70 16.00 20.00
CA VAL A 512 18.09 15.32 21.16
C VAL A 512 17.67 16.33 22.23
N LEU A 513 18.50 17.34 22.54
CA LEU A 513 18.15 18.41 23.48
C LEU A 513 16.95 19.23 23.01
N SER A 514 16.91 19.57 21.72
CA SER A 514 15.81 20.36 21.14
C SER A 514 14.50 19.56 21.14
N ALA A 515 14.56 18.28 20.77
CA ALA A 515 13.43 17.37 20.85
C ALA A 515 12.88 17.21 22.28
N ALA A 516 13.76 17.03 23.27
CA ALA A 516 13.36 16.96 24.68
C ALA A 516 12.71 18.25 25.17
N LYS A 517 13.20 19.42 24.72
CA LYS A 517 12.61 20.73 25.04
C LYS A 517 11.18 20.83 24.52
N ASP A 518 10.98 20.51 23.25
CA ASP A 518 9.65 20.56 22.63
C ASP A 518 8.64 19.61 23.30
N LEU A 519 9.11 18.46 23.79
CA LEU A 519 8.29 17.48 24.51
C LEU A 519 8.07 17.87 25.99
N GLY A 520 8.70 18.94 26.47
CA GLY A 520 8.62 19.36 27.87
C GLY A 520 9.33 18.41 28.84
N PHE A 521 10.35 17.69 28.38
CA PHE A 521 11.14 16.76 29.19
C PHE A 521 12.38 17.43 29.81
N SER A 522 12.97 16.76 30.80
CA SER A 522 14.11 17.27 31.57
C SER A 522 15.36 17.40 30.69
N LEU A 523 15.76 18.63 30.40
CA LEU A 523 16.99 18.89 29.64
C LEU A 523 18.25 18.52 30.44
N ASP A 524 18.20 18.59 31.77
CA ASP A 524 19.35 18.26 32.60
C ASP A 524 19.67 16.75 32.57
N ASP A 525 18.64 15.89 32.49
CA ASP A 525 18.84 14.44 32.34
C ASP A 525 19.44 14.10 30.97
N VAL A 526 19.00 14.78 29.90
CA VAL A 526 19.57 14.62 28.56
C VAL A 526 21.01 15.09 28.52
N LYS A 527 21.31 16.28 29.06
CA LYS A 527 22.68 16.83 29.16
C LYS A 527 23.60 15.90 29.93
N LYS A 528 23.14 15.38 31.07
CA LYS A 528 23.90 14.43 31.88
C LYS A 528 24.23 13.17 31.08
N SER A 529 23.23 12.58 30.41
CA SER A 529 23.40 11.36 29.61
C SER A 529 24.34 11.58 28.41
N LEU A 530 24.24 12.72 27.73
CA LEU A 530 25.17 13.12 26.65
C LEU A 530 26.62 13.26 27.15
N SER A 531 26.81 13.89 28.32
CA SER A 531 28.13 14.02 28.93
C SER A 531 28.74 12.68 29.32
N GLU A 532 27.94 11.72 29.77
CA GLU A 532 28.42 10.38 30.15
C GLU A 532 29.00 9.60 28.95
N VAL A 533 28.50 9.84 27.73
CA VAL A 533 29.04 9.26 26.48
C VAL A 533 29.99 10.20 25.73
N ALA A 534 30.46 11.26 26.37
CA ALA A 534 31.38 12.26 25.82
C ALA A 534 30.87 13.00 24.56
N VAL A 535 29.56 13.13 24.38
CA VAL A 535 28.96 13.96 23.31
C VAL A 535 28.92 15.42 23.78
N ASN A 536 29.56 16.32 23.03
CA ASN A 536 29.69 17.73 23.37
C ASN A 536 28.48 18.53 22.87
N TYR A 537 27.64 18.95 23.81
CA TYR A 537 26.46 19.77 23.53
C TYR A 537 26.64 21.24 23.92
N GLN A 538 27.83 21.67 24.35
CA GLN A 538 28.04 23.05 24.82
C GLN A 538 27.93 24.08 23.69
N SER A 539 28.11 23.67 22.44
CA SER A 539 27.93 24.51 21.25
C SER A 539 26.46 24.67 20.84
N CYS A 540 25.54 23.88 21.42
CA CYS A 540 24.13 23.91 21.04
C CYS A 540 23.46 25.22 21.46
N GLN A 541 22.86 25.93 20.51
CA GLN A 541 22.01 27.10 20.78
C GLN A 541 20.58 26.65 21.12
N VAL A 542 20.40 26.00 22.27
CA VAL A 542 19.06 25.70 22.81
C VAL A 542 18.73 26.77 23.84
N ASP A 543 18.01 27.82 23.43
CA ASP A 543 17.66 28.94 24.31
C ASP A 543 16.94 28.44 25.57
N ILE A 544 17.51 28.71 26.74
CA ILE A 544 17.03 28.24 28.06
C ILE A 544 15.89 29.13 28.60
N ASN A 545 15.50 30.19 27.89
CA ASN A 545 14.50 31.14 28.36
C ASN A 545 13.28 31.22 27.43
N SER A 546 12.22 30.49 27.78
CA SER A 546 10.85 30.80 27.35
C SER A 546 9.86 30.25 28.37
#